data_AF-A0A7H1Q5E7-F1
#
_entry.id   AF-A0A7H1Q5E7-F1
#
_cell.length_a   1.000
_cell.length_b   1.000
_cell.length_c   1.000
_cell.angle_alpha   90.00
_cell.angle_beta   90.00
_cell.angle_gamma   90.00
#
_symmetry.space_group_name_H-M   'P 1'
#
loop_
_entity.id
_entity.type
_entity.pdbx_description
1 polymer ?
#
loop_
_entity_poly.entity_id
_entity_poly.type
_entity_poly.pdbx_seq_one_letter_code
_entity_poly.pdbx_strand_id
1 'polypeptide(L)' 'MAVKNNGSAAINGWTVKLTFPGNQTVSSLWNGSYIQSGNTVTVKNASNNGSLGAGASFGFNANYSGSNGAPTATCTTG' A
#
# COMPACT_ATOMS: atom_id res chain seq x y z
N MET A 1 9.66 -2.68 -1.49
CA MET A 1 8.84 -3.47 -0.53
C MET A 1 7.58 -3.96 -1.24
N ALA A 2 7.00 -5.09 -0.85
CA ALA A 2 5.77 -5.62 -1.44
C ALA A 2 4.74 -5.90 -0.34
N VAL A 3 3.47 -5.57 -0.59
CA VAL A 3 2.35 -5.84 0.32
C VAL A 3 1.43 -6.82 -0.37
N LYS A 4 1.17 -7.94 0.30
CA LYS A 4 0.27 -8.99 -0.17
C LYS A 4 -1.09 -8.86 0.50
N ASN A 5 -2.14 -8.95 -0.29
CA ASN A 5 -3.49 -9.13 0.24
C ASN A 5 -3.64 -10.57 0.73
N ASN A 6 -3.64 -10.76 2.05
CA ASN A 6 -3.92 -12.06 2.68
C ASN A 6 -5.43 -12.33 2.81
N GLY A 7 -6.29 -11.41 2.35
CA GLY A 7 -7.74 -11.58 2.32
C GLY A 7 -8.19 -12.62 1.29
N SER A 8 -9.27 -13.33 1.62
CA SER A 8 -9.86 -14.41 0.83
C SER A 8 -10.92 -13.96 -0.17
N ALA A 9 -11.27 -12.67 -0.21
CA ALA A 9 -12.28 -12.11 -1.13
C ALA A 9 -11.65 -11.11 -2.11
N ALA A 10 -12.20 -11.05 -3.32
CA ALA A 10 -11.92 -9.96 -4.25
C ALA A 10 -12.54 -8.68 -3.70
N ILE A 11 -11.71 -7.69 -3.36
CA ILE A 11 -12.20 -6.45 -2.75
C ILE A 11 -12.38 -5.41 -3.86
N ASN A 12 -13.64 -5.18 -4.23
CA ASN A 12 -14.04 -4.03 -5.03
C ASN A 12 -13.93 -2.78 -4.15
N GLY A 13 -12.82 -2.05 -4.25
CA GLY A 13 -12.59 -0.84 -3.44
C GLY A 13 -11.77 -1.07 -2.16
N TRP A 14 -10.60 -1.70 -2.25
CA TRP A 14 -9.69 -1.81 -1.11
C TRP A 14 -8.90 -0.52 -0.88
N THR A 15 -8.68 -0.22 0.40
CA THR A 15 -7.74 0.80 0.85
C THR A 15 -6.76 0.18 1.85
N VAL A 16 -5.47 0.30 1.57
CA VAL A 16 -4.38 -0.09 2.47
C VAL A 16 -3.69 1.17 2.96
N LYS A 17 -3.63 1.35 4.27
CA LYS A 17 -2.91 2.42 4.93
C LYS A 17 -1.60 1.87 5.50
N LEU A 18 -0.50 2.40 5.01
CA LEU A 18 0.86 2.13 5.46
C LEU A 18 1.33 3.30 6.31
N THR A 19 1.66 3.06 7.57
CA THR A 19 2.25 4.07 8.43
C THR A 19 3.73 3.76 8.61
N PHE A 20 4.57 4.65 8.12
CA PHE A 20 6.01 4.56 8.24
C PHE A 20 6.46 5.11 9.60
N PRO A 21 7.30 4.38 10.36
CA PRO A 21 7.81 4.84 11.65
C PRO A 21 8.88 5.93 11.50
N GLY A 22 9.46 6.06 10.31
CA GLY A 22 10.45 7.07 9.99
C GLY A 22 10.04 7.91 8.78
N ASN A 23 11.00 8.67 8.28
CA ASN A 23 10.93 9.59 7.14
C ASN A 23 11.01 8.86 5.79
N GLN A 24 10.29 7.75 5.67
CA GLN A 24 10.16 6.99 4.43
C GLN A 24 9.18 7.68 3.48
N THR A 25 9.58 7.87 2.22
CA THR A 25 8.82 8.53 1.18
C THR A 25 8.69 7.64 -0.04
N VAL A 26 7.47 7.24 -0.39
CA VAL A 26 7.17 6.41 -1.55
C VAL A 26 7.39 7.22 -2.82
N SER A 27 8.35 6.79 -3.63
CA SER A 27 8.75 7.43 -4.88
C SER A 27 8.05 6.81 -6.08
N SER A 28 7.71 5.52 -6.01
CA SER A 28 7.00 4.83 -7.09
C SER A 28 6.20 3.66 -6.53
N LEU A 29 5.01 3.41 -7.07
CA LEU A 29 4.17 2.26 -6.75
C LEU A 29 3.61 1.69 -8.05
N TRP A 30 3.53 0.36 -8.12
CA TRP A 30 2.91 -0.36 -9.23
C TRP A 30 1.80 -1.27 -8.71
N ASN A 31 0.87 -1.65 -9.60
CA ASN A 31 -0.33 -2.43 -9.27
C ASN A 31 -1.29 -1.74 -8.27
N GLY A 32 -1.31 -0.40 -8.24
CA GLY A 32 -2.23 0.39 -7.42
C GLY A 32 -2.01 1.90 -7.59
N SER A 33 -2.81 2.69 -6.91
CA SER A 33 -2.62 4.14 -6.78
C SER A 33 -2.35 4.49 -5.33
N TYR A 34 -1.43 5.42 -5.06
CA TYR A 34 -1.12 5.82 -3.69
C TYR A 34 -1.19 7.33 -3.50
N ILE A 35 -1.47 7.72 -2.27
CA ILE A 35 -1.37 9.08 -1.78
C ILE A 35 -0.54 9.04 -0.52
N GLN A 36 0.54 9.82 -0.47
CA GLN A 36 1.35 9.99 0.72
C GLN A 36 1.02 11.32 1.40
N SER A 37 0.83 11.28 2.70
CA SER A 37 0.71 12.47 3.56
C SER A 37 1.62 12.29 4.78
N GLY A 38 2.71 13.06 4.83
CA GLY A 38 3.77 12.87 5.83
C GLY A 38 4.31 11.43 5.80
N ASN A 39 4.21 10.74 6.93
CA ASN A 39 4.66 9.36 7.11
C ASN A 39 3.57 8.31 6.82
N THR A 40 2.38 8.74 6.39
CA THR A 40 1.25 7.85 6.09
C THR A 40 1.07 7.72 4.58
N VAL A 41 1.03 6.50 4.06
CA VAL A 41 0.77 6.19 2.66
C VAL A 41 -0.52 5.40 2.55
N THR A 42 -1.49 5.98 1.88
CA THR A 42 -2.76 5.34 1.57
C THR A 42 -2.71 4.83 0.14
N VAL A 43 -2.67 3.51 -0.02
CA VAL A 43 -2.74 2.82 -1.30
C VAL A 43 -4.16 2.35 -1.53
N LYS A 44 -4.70 2.62 -2.71
CA LYS A 44 -6.03 2.22 -3.14
C LYS A 44 -5.96 1.48 -4.48
N ASN A 45 -6.99 0.69 -4.76
CA ASN A 45 -7.18 0.08 -6.07
C ASN A 45 -7.10 1.17 -7.17
N ALA A 46 -6.33 0.91 -8.24
CA ALA A 46 -6.35 1.77 -9.40
C ALA A 46 -7.71 1.60 -10.10
N SER A 47 -8.46 2.68 -10.33
CA SER A 47 -9.82 2.63 -10.88
C SER A 47 -9.99 1.81 -12.16
N ASN A 48 -8.90 1.58 -12.91
CA ASN A 48 -8.87 0.76 -14.13
C ASN A 48 -8.57 -0.74 -13.89
N ASN A 49 -8.37 -1.17 -12.64
CA ASN A 49 -8.02 -2.54 -12.26
C ASN A 49 -8.90 -2.99 -11.07
N GLY A 50 -10.20 -2.73 -11.20
CA GLY A 50 -11.25 -2.74 -10.15
C GLY A 50 -11.37 -3.99 -9.29
N SER A 51 -10.62 -5.06 -9.53
CA SER A 51 -10.58 -6.25 -8.69
C SER A 51 -9.15 -6.57 -8.28
N LEU A 52 -8.82 -6.32 -7.00
CA LEU A 52 -7.66 -6.96 -6.40
C LEU A 52 -8.15 -8.32 -5.91
N GLY A 53 -7.92 -9.34 -6.74
CA GLY A 53 -8.28 -10.71 -6.40
C GLY A 53 -7.66 -11.13 -5.06
N ALA A 54 -8.30 -12.09 -4.38
CA ALA A 54 -7.73 -12.71 -3.18
C ALA A 54 -6.29 -13.15 -3.46
N GLY A 55 -5.31 -12.71 -2.65
CA GLY A 55 -3.89 -13.02 -2.85
C GLY A 55 -3.10 -12.07 -3.75
N ALA A 56 -3.72 -11.06 -4.38
CA ALA A 56 -2.98 -10.11 -5.20
C ALA A 56 -2.06 -9.19 -4.36
N SER A 57 -0.95 -8.78 -4.98
CA SER A 57 0.14 -8.05 -4.32
C SER A 57 0.44 -6.77 -5.09
N PHE A 58 0.70 -5.68 -4.36
CA PHE A 58 1.28 -4.48 -4.95
C PHE A 58 2.69 -4.26 -4.42
N GLY A 59 3.51 -3.59 -5.22
CA GLY A 59 4.89 -3.29 -4.86
C GLY A 59 5.15 -1.80 -4.94
N PHE A 60 6.05 -1.32 -4.09
CA PHE A 60 6.44 0.08 -4.05
C PHE A 60 7.92 0.24 -3.74
N ASN A 61 8.48 1.32 -4.28
CA ASN A 61 9.78 1.86 -3.94
C ASN A 61 9.59 3.08 -3.06
N ALA A 62 10.29 3.08 -1.93
CA ALA A 62 10.34 4.21 -1.01
C ALA A 62 11.78 4.58 -0.75
N ASN A 63 12.06 5.87 -0.78
CA ASN A 63 13.29 6.44 -0.27
C ASN A 63 13.18 6.59 1.24
N TYR A 64 14.27 6.35 1.96
CA TYR A 64 14.36 6.57 3.40
C TYR A 64 15.75 7.11 3.72
N SER A 65 15.88 7.84 4.82
CA SER A 65 17.20 8.20 5.36
C SER A 65 17.27 7.85 6.85
N GLY A 66 18.37 7.23 7.26
CA GLY A 66 18.54 6.71 8.62
C GLY A 66 17.89 5.33 8.81
N SER A 67 17.03 5.17 9.82
CA SER A 67 16.44 3.88 10.20
C SER A 67 15.26 3.49 9.30
N ASN A 68 15.33 2.29 8.72
CA ASN A 68 14.26 1.71 7.91
C ASN A 68 13.38 0.78 8.75
N GLY A 69 12.59 1.37 9.66
CA GLY A 69 11.61 0.59 10.42
C GLY A 69 10.49 0.06 9.52
N ALA A 70 10.05 -1.18 9.72
CA ALA A 70 8.97 -1.74 8.91
C ALA A 70 7.67 -0.92 9.07
N PRO A 71 6.98 -0.55 7.97
CA PRO A 71 5.70 0.13 8.08
C PRO A 71 4.63 -0.78 8.65
N THR A 72 3.72 -0.21 9.45
CA THR A 72 2.50 -0.89 9.86
C THR A 72 1.47 -0.77 8.74
N ALA A 73 0.99 -1.89 8.22
CA ALA A 73 -0.04 -1.92 7.19
C ALA A 73 -1.41 -2.26 7.82
N THR A 74 -2.41 -1.43 7.57
CA THR A 74 -3.81 -1.75 7.85
C THR A 74 -4.60 -1.77 6.55
N CYS A 75 -5.38 -2.83 6.34
CA CYS A 75 -6.25 -2.97 5.18
C CYS A 75 -7.69 -2.83 5.62
N THR A 76 -8.46 -1.98 4.95
CA THR A 76 -9.90 -1.85 5.13
C THR A 76 -10.61 -2.16 3.82
N THR A 77 -11.61 -3.03 3.92
CA THR A 77 -12.49 -3.45 2.83
C THR A 77 -13.86 -2.81 3.06
N GLY A 78 -14.39 -2.09 2.08
CA GLY A 78 -15.72 -1.48 2.12
C GLY A 78 -16.59 -2.01 1.00
#